data_AF-I3TT07-F1
#
_entry.id   AF-I3TT07-F1
#
_cell.length_a   1.000
_cell.length_b   1.000
_cell.length_c   1.000
_cell.angle_alpha   90.00
_cell.angle_beta   90.00
_cell.angle_gamma   90.00
#
_symmetry.space_group_name_H-M   'P 1'
#
loop_
_entity.id
_entity.type
_entity.pdbx_description
1 polymer ?
#
loop_
_entity_poly.entity_id
_entity_poly.type
_entity_poly.pdbx_seq_one_letter_code
_entity_poly.pdbx_strand_id
1 'polypeptide(L)' 'METEVIDLRDSRSRPDAGIVTFLHRAYNQRGDLVASCKRSGLQRKRPEKTA' A
#
# COMPACT_ATOMS: atom_id res chain seq x y z
N MET A 1 -9.22 -6.40 -11.32
CA MET A 1 -8.20 -5.43 -10.88
C MET A 1 -7.27 -6.13 -9.90
N GLU A 2 -6.03 -5.67 -9.81
CA GLU A 2 -5.03 -6.23 -8.90
C GLU A 2 -4.38 -5.11 -8.08
N THR A 3 -3.92 -5.45 -6.89
CA THR A 3 -3.23 -4.52 -5.98
C THR A 3 -1.99 -5.20 -5.42
N GLU A 4 -0.84 -4.54 -5.60
CA GLU A 4 0.45 -5.03 -5.13
C GLU A 4 1.06 -4.03 -4.16
N VAL A 5 1.67 -4.52 -3.08
CA VAL A 5 2.49 -3.67 -2.19
C VAL A 5 3.88 -3.56 -2.79
N ILE A 6 4.27 -2.34 -3.15
CA ILE A 6 5.53 -2.09 -3.86
C ILE A 6 6.57 -1.34 -3.03
N ASP A 7 6.18 -0.78 -1.88
CA ASP A 7 7.10 -0.11 -0.96
C ASP A 7 6.50 -0.02 0.46
N LEU A 8 7.37 -0.04 1.46
CA LEU A 8 7.07 0.07 2.87
C LEU A 8 8.08 1.02 3.52
N ARG A 9 7.58 2.03 4.24
CA ARG A 9 8.44 2.92 5.04
C ARG A 9 7.77 3.34 6.33
N ASP A 10 8.57 3.74 7.31
CA ASP A 10 8.04 4.27 8.57
C ASP A 10 7.44 5.67 8.40
N SER A 11 6.37 5.93 9.17
CA SER A 11 5.84 7.29 9.29
C SER A 11 6.70 8.12 10.24
N ARG A 12 7.23 9.24 9.75
CA ARG A 12 8.03 10.17 10.57
C ARG A 12 7.21 10.86 11.67
N SER A 13 5.90 11.04 11.49
CA SER A 13 5.04 11.76 12.43
C SER A 13 4.12 10.86 13.27
N ARG A 14 4.00 9.58 12.92
CA ARG A 14 3.13 8.61 13.59
C ARG A 14 3.95 7.34 13.89
N PRO A 15 4.65 7.26 15.03
CA PRO A 15 5.54 6.15 15.35
C PRO A 15 4.87 4.77 15.31
N ASP A 16 3.57 4.72 15.62
CA ASP A 16 2.70 3.54 15.61
C ASP A 16 2.20 3.14 14.21
N ALA A 17 2.62 3.83 13.16
CA ALA A 17 2.16 3.61 11.79
C ALA A 17 3.29 3.57 10.75
N GLY A 18 3.04 2.87 9.66
CA GLY A 18 3.87 2.83 8.46
C GLY A 18 3.12 3.36 7.24
N ILE A 19 3.84 3.82 6.24
CA ILE A 19 3.31 4.19 4.93
C ILE A 19 3.54 3.00 3.99
N VAL A 20 2.45 2.51 3.41
CA VAL A 20 2.44 1.44 2.41
C VAL A 20 2.13 2.04 1.05
N THR A 21 2.97 1.79 0.05
CA THR A 21 2.68 2.18 -1.34
C THR A 21 2.08 1.00 -2.09
N PHE A 22 0.87 1.19 -2.56
CA PHE A 22 0.13 0.24 -3.36
C PHE A 22 0.25 0.61 -4.84
N LEU A 23 0.45 -0.39 -5.69
CA LEU A 23 0.27 -0.29 -7.13
C LEU A 23 -1.04 -0.98 -7.51
N HIS A 24 -2.01 -0.19 -7.95
CA HIS A 24 -3.26 -0.70 -8.49
C HIS A 24 -3.14 -0.83 -9.99
N ARG A 25 -3.58 -1.97 -10.53
CA ARG A 25 -3.66 -2.24 -11.97
C ARG A 25 -5.08 -2.66 -12.32
N ALA A 26 -5.68 -2.01 -13.30
CA ALA A 26 -6.99 -2.34 -13.83
C ALA A 26 -6.86 -2.87 -15.26
N TYR A 27 -7.53 -3.98 -15.54
CA TYR A 27 -7.50 -4.66 -16.82
C TYR A 27 -8.90 -4.69 -17.43
N ASN A 28 -9.01 -4.60 -18.75
CA ASN A 28 -10.28 -4.80 -19.47
C ASN A 28 -10.59 -6.30 -19.65
N GLN A 29 -11.69 -6.61 -20.33
CA GLN A 29 -12.15 -7.99 -20.58
C GLN A 29 -11.23 -8.83 -21.46
N ARG A 30 -10.29 -8.21 -22.18
CA ARG A 30 -9.26 -8.89 -23.00
C ARG A 30 -7.96 -9.09 -22.23
N GLY A 31 -7.87 -8.62 -20.99
CA GLY A 31 -6.64 -8.63 -20.20
C GLY A 31 -5.70 -7.46 -20.51
N ASP A 32 -6.12 -6.46 -21.30
CA ASP A 32 -5.29 -5.28 -21.55
C ASP A 32 -5.29 -4.38 -20.31
N LEU A 33 -4.11 -3.92 -19.89
CA LEU A 33 -4.00 -2.93 -18.83
C LEU A 33 -4.58 -1.58 -19.30
N VAL A 34 -5.61 -1.10 -18.61
CA VAL A 34 -6.31 0.15 -18.97
C VAL A 34 -6.08 1.29 -17.98
N ALA A 35 -5.69 0.99 -16.74
CA ALA A 35 -5.30 2.01 -15.77
C ALA A 35 -4.29 1.47 -14.78
N SER A 36 -3.39 2.33 -14.32
CA SER A 36 -2.54 2.06 -13.15
C SER A 36 -2.37 3.31 -12.30
N CYS A 37 -2.28 3.13 -10.98
CA CYS A 37 -1.95 4.22 -10.07
C CYS A 37 -1.13 3.73 -8.88
N LYS A 38 -0.25 4.61 -8.39
CA LYS A 38 0.44 4.44 -7.12
C LYS A 38 -0.33 5.20 -6.06
N ARG A 39 -0.74 4.52 -4.99
CA ARG A 39 -1.44 5.12 -3.86
C ARG A 39 -0.67 4.84 -2.58
N SER A 40 -0.36 5.88 -1.82
CA SER A 40 0.16 5.72 -0.47
C SER A 40 -0.97 5.60 0.54
N GLY A 41 -0.85 4.69 1.50
CA GLY A 41 -1.77 4.55 2.63
C GLY A 41 -1.02 4.52 3.95
N LEU A 42 -1.54 5.20 4.97
CA LEU A 42 -1.04 5.12 6.34
C LEU A 42 -1.68 3.91 7.02
N GLN A 43 -0.89 2.93 7.44
CA GLN A 43 -1.34 1.70 8.07
C GLN A 43 -0.80 1.62 9.49
N ARG A 44 -1.65 1.23 10.45
CA ARG A 44 -1.19 0.95 11.82
C ARG A 44 -0.22 -0.25 11.80
N LYS A 45 0.90 -0.10 12.50
CA LYS A 45 1.81 -1.21 12.76
C LYS A 45 1.15 -2.19 13.72
N ARG A 46 1.67 -3.42 13.74
CA ARG A 46 1.35 -4.35 14.81
C ARG A 46 1.75 -3.70 16.14
N PRO A 47 0.89 -3.74 17.19
CA PRO A 47 1.27 -3.25 18.50
C PRO A 47 2.55 -3.94 18.96
N GLU A 48 3.49 -3.18 19.50
CA GLU A 48 4.56 -3.77 20.29
C GLU A 48 3.92 -4.42 21.51
N LYS A 49 4.26 -5.67 21.80
CA LYS A 49 3.85 -6.27 23.07
C LYS A 49 4.55 -5.49 24.17
N THR A 50 3.81 -4.70 24.94
CA THR A 50 4.29 -4.20 26.22
C THR A 50 4.65 -5.40 27.09
N ALA A 51 5.90 -5.45 27.55
CA ALA A 51 6.40 -6.46 28.48
C ALA A 51 5.70 -6.33 29.85
#